data_AF-A0A1C5MDE9-F1
#
_entry.id   AF-A0A1C5MDE9-F1
#
_cell.length_a   1.000
_cell.length_b   1.000
_cell.length_c   1.000
_cell.angle_alpha   90.00
_cell.angle_beta   90.00
_cell.angle_gamma   90.00
#
_symmetry.space_group_name_H-M   'P 1'
#
loop_
_entity.id
_entity.type
_entity.pdbx_description
1 polymer ?
#
loop_
_entity_poly.entity_id
_entity_poly.type
_entity_poly.pdbx_seq_one_letter_code
_entity_poly.pdbx_strand_id
1 'polypeptide(L)'
;MKTNIMGTAVATVQQMQSYIQKVNPAVPKSVIDMVEYYISEGKTEGVRGDIAFAQSCLETGNFTFNGSAVTLDQNNFAGIGVTKNGMKGNSFSHPWIGIRAQIQHLKAYASNEKLYGVCVDPRFCYVKREIAPYVEWLGIQENPQGGGWAAGKNYGSKILEILAKIIAMPEVNKEDVTMNLNTSLISNNNSYANQVPKYIVIHNTDNFAKGANAKAHAKAQHDGNFSGYSAHVYVDDTEAYQATPFNRGAWHVGVNYGGGLFGICNNHNSIGIEMCVQAGYNYDKAFRNTVEICKMLMQKFGIDADHVVSHYDVCAKNCPSAIRAKGDWNRFKQLIGAKAATTTVDKYYRIRKTWGDSKGQLGAYKNLENAKKDWKEGYTIYDWNGKAVYPEQKKDTSSRKEKADLTVKLDIQLPVLQSGTEGVAVRCLQSILGVSVDGDFGKNTKSALKTFQRNVGIDDDGCCGQNTWKKIADHMNANTFK
;
A
#
# COMPACT_ATOMS: atom_id res chain seq x y z
N MET A 1 -8.33 8.18 36.12
CA MET A 1 -7.23 7.87 35.18
C MET A 1 -7.55 8.58 33.87
N LYS A 2 -6.58 9.18 33.20
CA LYS A 2 -6.78 9.87 31.91
C LYS A 2 -6.59 8.89 30.76
N THR A 3 -7.32 9.04 29.66
CA THR A 3 -7.30 8.10 28.53
C THR A 3 -6.36 8.59 27.43
N ASN A 4 -5.28 7.84 27.14
CA ASN A 4 -4.34 8.20 26.07
C ASN A 4 -4.98 8.11 24.68
N ILE A 5 -4.68 9.10 23.83
CA ILE A 5 -5.02 9.08 22.40
C ILE A 5 -4.03 8.21 21.62
N MET A 6 -2.75 8.24 21.99
CA MET A 6 -1.74 7.35 21.44
C MET A 6 -1.88 5.95 22.04
N GLY A 7 -1.70 4.91 21.21
CA GLY A 7 -1.74 3.51 21.63
C GLY A 7 -2.54 2.63 20.68
N THR A 8 -2.77 1.39 21.11
CA THR A 8 -3.58 0.41 20.36
C THR A 8 -5.06 0.58 20.71
N ALA A 9 -5.92 0.45 19.69
CA ALA A 9 -7.35 0.41 19.90
C ALA A 9 -7.74 -0.71 20.86
N VAL A 10 -8.71 -0.44 21.72
CA VAL A 10 -9.30 -1.40 22.66
C VAL A 10 -10.55 -2.03 22.06
N ALA A 11 -11.38 -1.24 21.36
CA ALA A 11 -12.54 -1.78 20.67
C ALA A 11 -12.16 -2.49 19.36
N THR A 12 -12.87 -3.58 19.07
CA THR A 12 -12.77 -4.30 17.80
C THR A 12 -13.56 -3.61 16.68
N VAL A 13 -13.25 -3.96 15.42
CA VAL A 13 -14.02 -3.48 14.25
C VAL A 13 -15.49 -3.88 14.36
N GLN A 14 -15.74 -5.11 14.82
CA GLN A 14 -17.08 -5.66 14.98
C GLN A 14 -17.88 -4.89 16.03
N GLN A 15 -17.30 -4.60 17.19
CA GLN A 15 -17.93 -3.76 18.21
C GLN A 15 -18.32 -2.39 17.66
N MET A 16 -17.42 -1.75 16.90
CA MET A 16 -17.69 -0.46 16.26
C MET A 16 -18.81 -0.54 15.20
N GLN A 17 -18.81 -1.59 14.36
CA GLN A 17 -19.84 -1.84 13.37
C GLN A 17 -21.21 -2.12 14.01
N SER A 18 -21.25 -3.02 15.00
CA SER A 18 -22.47 -3.33 15.75
C SER A 18 -23.02 -2.11 16.48
N TYR A 19 -22.15 -1.30 17.07
CA TYR A 19 -22.56 -0.04 17.70
C TYR A 19 -23.24 0.88 16.70
N ILE A 20 -22.60 1.17 15.56
CA ILE A 20 -23.16 2.15 14.61
C ILE A 20 -24.46 1.67 13.99
N GLN A 21 -24.57 0.38 13.67
CA GLN A 21 -25.83 -0.21 13.20
C GLN A 21 -26.95 -0.12 14.25
N LYS A 22 -26.61 -0.29 15.53
CA LYS A 22 -27.57 -0.18 16.63
C LYS A 22 -28.09 1.25 16.82
N VAL A 23 -27.19 2.24 16.80
CA VAL A 23 -27.57 3.64 17.08
C VAL A 23 -28.03 4.41 15.83
N ASN A 24 -27.74 3.88 14.64
CA ASN A 24 -28.26 4.37 13.37
C ASN A 24 -28.67 3.16 12.49
N PRO A 25 -29.89 2.63 12.66
CA PRO A 25 -30.38 1.50 11.86
C PRO A 25 -30.44 1.76 10.34
N ALA A 26 -30.47 3.04 9.94
CA ALA A 26 -30.46 3.46 8.54
C ALA A 26 -29.05 3.79 8.02
N VAL A 27 -28.00 3.45 8.79
CA VAL A 27 -26.62 3.78 8.42
C VAL A 27 -26.26 3.15 7.06
N PRO A 28 -25.69 3.93 6.11
CA PRO A 28 -25.28 3.38 4.83
C PRO A 28 -24.24 2.28 4.99
N LYS A 29 -24.31 1.26 4.12
CA LYS A 29 -23.31 0.17 4.09
C LYS A 29 -21.89 0.69 3.92
N SER A 30 -21.69 1.77 3.17
CA SER A 30 -20.38 2.41 2.99
C SER A 30 -19.76 2.90 4.31
N VAL A 31 -20.58 3.34 5.27
CA VAL A 31 -20.12 3.73 6.62
C VAL A 31 -19.72 2.50 7.43
N ILE A 32 -20.45 1.40 7.33
CA ILE A 32 -20.12 0.13 8.00
C ILE A 32 -18.79 -0.43 7.45
N ASP A 33 -18.64 -0.42 6.13
CA ASP A 33 -17.47 -0.96 5.44
C ASP A 33 -16.21 -0.13 5.73
N MET A 34 -16.33 1.18 5.95
CA MET A 34 -15.18 2.05 6.23
C MET A 34 -14.70 2.03 7.69
N VAL A 35 -15.44 1.43 8.63
CA VAL A 35 -15.04 1.34 10.06
C VAL A 35 -13.65 0.73 10.22
N GLU A 36 -13.30 -0.25 9.41
CA GLU A 36 -12.00 -0.93 9.44
C GLU A 36 -10.83 0.04 9.20
N TYR A 37 -11.04 1.10 8.39
CA TYR A 37 -10.00 2.09 8.12
C TYR A 37 -9.56 2.84 9.37
N TYR A 38 -10.45 3.05 10.35
CA TYR A 38 -10.06 3.68 11.62
C TYR A 38 -8.99 2.88 12.35
N ILE A 39 -9.13 1.54 12.38
CA ILE A 39 -8.16 0.66 13.01
C ILE A 39 -6.87 0.60 12.21
N SER A 40 -6.93 0.44 10.88
CA SER A 40 -5.73 0.32 10.06
C SER A 40 -4.92 1.63 10.02
N GLU A 41 -5.59 2.76 9.85
CA GLU A 41 -4.94 4.09 9.84
C GLU A 41 -4.42 4.45 11.23
N GLY A 42 -5.21 4.21 12.28
CA GLY A 42 -4.79 4.42 13.67
C GLY A 42 -3.56 3.60 14.04
N LYS A 43 -3.56 2.29 13.72
CA LYS A 43 -2.42 1.40 13.95
C LYS A 43 -1.14 1.90 13.26
N THR A 44 -1.27 2.43 12.04
CA THR A 44 -0.12 2.96 11.28
C THR A 44 0.52 4.16 11.96
N GLU A 45 -0.29 5.06 12.53
CA GLU A 45 0.19 6.28 13.18
C GLU A 45 0.43 6.11 14.69
N GLY A 46 0.11 4.96 15.27
CA GLY A 46 0.17 4.72 16.71
C GLY A 46 -0.95 5.42 17.49
N VAL A 47 -2.06 5.75 16.82
CA VAL A 47 -3.23 6.42 17.39
C VAL A 47 -4.35 5.40 17.60
N ARG A 48 -5.09 5.55 18.68
CA ARG A 48 -6.29 4.76 18.96
C ARG A 48 -7.40 5.06 17.96
N GLY A 49 -7.52 4.22 16.94
CA GLY A 49 -8.55 4.30 15.90
C GLY A 49 -9.98 4.23 16.42
N ASP A 50 -10.21 3.50 17.50
CA ASP A 50 -11.51 3.42 18.17
C ASP A 50 -11.95 4.74 18.83
N ILE A 51 -11.00 5.51 19.37
CA ILE A 51 -11.24 6.88 19.83
C ILE A 51 -11.61 7.78 18.65
N ALA A 52 -10.89 7.68 17.54
CA ALA A 52 -11.20 8.45 16.34
C ALA A 52 -12.61 8.11 15.80
N PHE A 53 -12.99 6.84 15.77
CA PHE A 53 -14.34 6.44 15.38
C PHE A 53 -15.42 6.97 16.34
N ALA A 54 -15.21 6.86 17.65
CA ALA A 54 -16.12 7.42 18.65
C ALA A 54 -16.28 8.95 18.51
N GLN A 55 -15.18 9.65 18.22
CA GLN A 55 -15.20 11.06 17.89
C GLN A 55 -16.03 11.32 16.63
N SER A 56 -15.88 10.53 15.58
CA SER A 56 -16.67 10.70 14.36
C SER A 56 -18.16 10.47 14.57
N CYS A 57 -18.54 9.50 15.41
CA CYS A 57 -19.91 9.32 15.86
C CYS A 57 -20.45 10.57 16.56
N LEU A 58 -19.64 11.24 17.40
CA LEU A 58 -20.03 12.49 18.05
C LEU A 58 -20.21 13.61 17.04
N GLU A 59 -19.22 13.84 16.17
CA GLU A 59 -19.18 14.97 15.23
C GLU A 59 -20.29 14.90 14.17
N THR A 60 -20.66 13.70 13.75
CA THR A 60 -21.63 13.48 12.66
C THR A 60 -23.03 13.14 13.15
N GLY A 61 -23.23 13.05 14.47
CA GLY A 61 -24.49 12.54 15.04
C GLY A 61 -24.76 11.10 14.60
N ASN A 62 -23.79 10.20 14.81
CA ASN A 62 -23.80 8.80 14.37
C ASN A 62 -24.01 8.64 12.86
N PHE A 63 -23.30 9.44 12.06
CA PHE A 63 -23.37 9.43 10.60
C PHE A 63 -24.77 9.73 10.03
N THR A 64 -25.62 10.43 10.80
CA THR A 64 -26.88 11.00 10.28
C THR A 64 -26.64 12.33 9.59
N PHE A 65 -25.57 13.05 9.98
CA PHE A 65 -25.19 14.39 9.51
C PHE A 65 -26.30 15.44 9.70
N ASN A 66 -27.33 15.16 10.50
CA ASN A 66 -28.40 16.10 10.75
C ASN A 66 -27.87 17.30 11.54
N GLY A 67 -27.96 18.50 10.97
CA GLY A 67 -27.39 19.73 11.55
C GLY A 67 -25.86 19.79 11.54
N SER A 68 -25.19 18.88 10.83
CA SER A 68 -23.73 18.84 10.70
C SER A 68 -23.21 19.86 9.69
N ALA A 69 -22.02 20.42 9.94
CA ALA A 69 -21.30 21.31 9.02
C ALA A 69 -20.58 20.55 7.87
N VAL A 70 -20.65 19.22 7.90
CA VAL A 70 -20.09 18.30 6.90
C VAL A 70 -21.13 17.28 6.47
N THR A 71 -21.02 16.76 5.25
CA THR A 71 -21.87 15.71 4.69
C THR A 71 -21.08 14.43 4.44
N LEU A 72 -21.78 13.30 4.22
CA LEU A 72 -21.17 11.99 4.01
C LEU A 72 -20.20 11.98 2.81
N ASP A 73 -20.57 12.62 1.70
CA ASP A 73 -19.79 12.68 0.46
C ASP A 73 -18.49 13.50 0.59
N GLN A 74 -18.37 14.35 1.62
CA GLN A 74 -17.13 15.06 1.90
C GLN A 74 -16.05 14.16 2.51
N ASN A 75 -16.40 12.95 2.96
CA ASN A 75 -15.47 12.05 3.65
C ASN A 75 -14.77 12.68 4.87
N ASN A 76 -15.37 13.70 5.48
CA ASN A 76 -14.79 14.45 6.60
C ASN A 76 -15.60 14.18 7.86
N PHE A 77 -15.32 13.06 8.52
CA PHE A 77 -16.13 12.57 9.65
C PHE A 77 -15.74 13.19 10.99
N ALA A 78 -14.81 14.15 11.00
CA ALA A 78 -14.33 14.80 12.21
C ALA A 78 -14.50 16.33 12.18
N GLY A 79 -15.19 16.85 11.17
CA GLY A 79 -15.39 18.30 11.03
C GLY A 79 -14.10 19.09 10.78
N ILE A 80 -13.07 18.48 10.18
CA ILE A 80 -11.80 19.16 9.91
C ILE A 80 -12.05 20.41 9.05
N GLY A 81 -11.61 21.57 9.54
CA GLY A 81 -11.81 22.85 8.85
C GLY A 81 -13.04 23.63 9.27
N VAL A 82 -13.92 23.07 10.11
CA VAL A 82 -15.04 23.81 10.70
C VAL A 82 -14.52 24.64 11.88
N THR A 83 -14.21 25.92 11.65
CA THR A 83 -13.67 26.80 12.71
C THR A 83 -14.70 27.76 13.31
N LYS A 84 -15.92 27.82 12.76
CA LYS A 84 -17.04 28.62 13.28
C LYS A 84 -18.37 28.10 12.72
N ASN A 85 -19.46 28.40 13.42
CA ASN A 85 -20.83 28.07 12.97
C ASN A 85 -21.09 28.64 11.57
N GLY A 86 -21.70 27.83 10.69
CA GLY A 86 -22.00 28.18 9.31
C GLY A 86 -20.85 28.00 8.31
N MET A 87 -19.65 27.58 8.76
CA MET A 87 -18.54 27.22 7.87
C MET A 87 -18.64 25.75 7.43
N LYS A 88 -18.47 25.47 6.14
CA LYS A 88 -18.34 24.09 5.65
C LYS A 88 -16.95 23.54 5.95
N GLY A 89 -16.88 22.27 6.36
CA GLY A 89 -15.62 21.57 6.56
C GLY A 89 -14.91 21.24 5.23
N ASN A 90 -13.66 20.79 5.34
CA ASN A 90 -12.88 20.28 4.20
C ASN A 90 -13.52 19.03 3.58
N SER A 91 -13.12 18.68 2.35
CA SER A 91 -13.53 17.46 1.66
C SER A 91 -12.33 16.62 1.25
N PHE A 92 -12.50 15.30 1.27
CA PHE A 92 -11.48 14.33 0.88
C PHE A 92 -12.02 13.40 -0.21
N SER A 93 -11.15 12.97 -1.13
CA SER A 93 -11.57 12.21 -2.31
C SER A 93 -12.05 10.78 -1.99
N HIS A 94 -11.61 10.20 -0.87
CA HIS A 94 -12.00 8.86 -0.43
C HIS A 94 -12.15 8.81 1.09
N PRO A 95 -13.02 7.92 1.64
CA PRO A 95 -13.22 7.76 3.08
C PRO A 95 -11.93 7.56 3.87
N TRP A 96 -11.05 6.67 3.39
CA TRP A 96 -9.78 6.36 4.07
C TRP A 96 -8.84 7.58 4.15
N ILE A 97 -8.89 8.51 3.19
CA ILE A 97 -8.07 9.74 3.22
C ILE A 97 -8.56 10.68 4.32
N GLY A 98 -9.88 10.84 4.46
CA GLY A 98 -10.43 11.70 5.50
C GLY A 98 -10.26 11.12 6.91
N ILE A 99 -10.40 9.80 7.05
CA ILE A 99 -10.07 9.09 8.29
C ILE A 99 -8.58 9.27 8.63
N ARG A 100 -7.68 9.12 7.66
CA ARG A 100 -6.25 9.40 7.85
C ARG A 100 -6.01 10.83 8.31
N ALA A 101 -6.67 11.82 7.70
CA ALA A 101 -6.53 13.22 8.10
C ALA A 101 -6.94 13.43 9.58
N GLN A 102 -8.04 12.79 10.02
CA GLN A 102 -8.45 12.83 11.42
C GLN A 102 -7.42 12.18 12.35
N ILE A 103 -6.91 11.00 12.00
CA ILE A 103 -5.89 10.29 12.77
C ILE A 103 -4.62 11.15 12.90
N GLN A 104 -4.19 11.79 11.83
CA GLN A 104 -3.06 12.72 11.84
C GLN A 104 -3.35 13.93 12.74
N HIS A 105 -4.55 14.50 12.67
CA HIS A 105 -4.94 15.62 13.53
C HIS A 105 -4.91 15.24 15.02
N LEU A 106 -5.43 14.06 15.38
CA LEU A 106 -5.37 13.51 16.73
C LEU A 106 -3.91 13.27 17.19
N LYS A 107 -3.06 12.73 16.31
CA LYS A 107 -1.61 12.59 16.59
C LYS A 107 -0.95 13.93 16.82
N ALA A 108 -1.36 14.96 16.09
CA ALA A 108 -0.82 16.31 16.27
C ALA A 108 -1.10 16.84 17.69
N TYR A 109 -2.35 16.66 18.17
CA TYR A 109 -2.74 17.00 19.53
C TYR A 109 -2.01 16.15 20.58
N ALA A 110 -1.86 14.85 20.33
CA ALA A 110 -1.47 13.91 21.36
C ALA A 110 0.04 13.67 21.48
N SER A 111 0.83 13.99 20.46
CA SER A 111 2.24 13.65 20.39
C SER A 111 3.06 14.62 19.54
N ASN A 112 4.36 14.69 19.82
CA ASN A 112 5.36 15.36 18.99
C ASN A 112 6.04 14.43 17.97
N GLU A 113 5.66 13.14 17.95
CA GLU A 113 6.18 12.17 17.01
C GLU A 113 5.87 12.54 15.55
N LYS A 114 6.77 12.13 14.65
CA LYS A 114 6.60 12.30 13.21
C LYS A 114 5.45 11.41 12.71
N LEU A 115 4.78 11.89 11.67
CA LEU A 115 3.86 11.04 10.91
C LEU A 115 4.62 9.92 10.21
N TYR A 116 4.00 8.75 10.13
CA TYR A 116 4.56 7.62 9.39
C TYR A 116 4.22 7.73 7.89
N GLY A 117 3.09 8.36 7.55
CA GLY A 117 2.66 8.59 6.16
C GLY A 117 2.74 10.05 5.69
N VAL A 118 2.34 10.28 4.43
CA VAL A 118 2.14 11.63 3.88
C VAL A 118 1.06 12.36 4.69
N CYS A 119 1.37 13.60 5.09
CA CYS A 119 0.40 14.46 5.76
C CYS A 119 -0.72 14.84 4.77
N VAL A 120 -1.93 14.35 5.03
CA VAL A 120 -3.15 14.67 4.28
C VAL A 120 -4.08 15.59 5.06
N ASP A 121 -3.84 15.76 6.36
CA ASP A 121 -4.50 16.78 7.18
C ASP A 121 -4.01 18.19 6.82
N PRO A 122 -4.86 19.04 6.21
CA PRO A 122 -4.47 20.40 5.82
C PRO A 122 -4.31 21.35 7.02
N ARG A 123 -4.68 20.91 8.23
CA ARG A 123 -4.61 21.72 9.45
C ARG A 123 -3.54 21.25 10.43
N PHE A 124 -2.78 20.23 10.06
CA PHE A 124 -1.79 19.59 10.93
C PHE A 124 -0.77 20.59 11.50
N CYS A 125 -0.31 21.53 10.68
CA CYS A 125 0.68 22.53 11.07
C CYS A 125 0.15 23.61 12.02
N TYR A 126 -1.17 23.76 12.16
CA TYR A 126 -1.77 24.76 13.06
C TYR A 126 -1.94 24.23 14.50
N VAL A 127 -1.82 22.92 14.70
CA VAL A 127 -1.93 22.32 16.04
C VAL A 127 -0.60 22.50 16.76
N LYS A 128 -0.63 23.16 17.93
CA LYS A 128 0.50 23.11 18.87
C LYS A 128 0.67 21.66 19.32
N ARG A 129 1.81 21.08 18.98
CA ARG A 129 2.06 19.64 19.16
C ARG A 129 2.00 19.23 20.63
N GLU A 130 1.44 18.05 20.88
CA GLU A 130 1.38 17.43 22.22
C GLU A 130 0.59 18.26 23.27
N ILE A 131 -0.24 19.20 22.83
CA ILE A 131 -1.03 20.03 23.75
C ILE A 131 -2.15 19.25 24.44
N ALA A 132 -2.60 18.13 23.89
CA ALA A 132 -3.68 17.30 24.41
C ALA A 132 -3.37 15.79 24.23
N PRO A 133 -2.47 15.20 25.04
CA PRO A 133 -2.16 13.75 25.03
C PRO A 133 -3.35 12.84 25.40
N TYR A 134 -4.32 13.35 26.15
CA TYR A 134 -5.45 12.59 26.66
C TYR A 134 -6.77 13.01 26.01
N VAL A 135 -7.69 12.07 25.81
CA VAL A 135 -9.01 12.31 25.19
C VAL A 135 -9.78 13.40 25.94
N GLU A 136 -9.72 13.38 27.27
CA GLU A 136 -10.37 14.37 28.13
C GLU A 136 -9.86 15.79 27.86
N TRP A 137 -8.65 15.95 27.35
CA TRP A 137 -8.02 17.24 27.04
C TRP A 137 -8.25 17.70 25.59
N LEU A 138 -9.00 16.94 24.79
CA LEU A 138 -9.51 17.45 23.52
C LEU A 138 -10.58 18.54 23.72
N GLY A 139 -11.21 18.60 24.90
CA GLY A 139 -12.00 19.76 25.31
C GLY A 139 -11.09 20.85 25.86
N ILE A 140 -11.15 22.06 25.27
CA ILE A 140 -10.31 23.21 25.67
C ILE A 140 -10.53 23.56 27.14
N GLN A 141 -11.77 23.46 27.62
CA GLN A 141 -12.16 23.81 29.00
C GLN A 141 -11.56 22.82 30.02
N GLU A 142 -11.36 21.57 29.61
CA GLU A 142 -10.85 20.49 30.46
C GLU A 142 -9.33 20.27 30.32
N ASN A 143 -8.69 20.99 29.38
CA ASN A 143 -7.26 20.93 29.17
C ASN A 143 -6.53 22.01 30.00
N PRO A 144 -5.64 21.62 30.94
CA PRO A 144 -4.88 22.58 31.74
C PRO A 144 -3.96 23.48 30.90
N GLN A 145 -3.63 23.11 29.67
CA GLN A 145 -2.82 23.90 28.74
C GLN A 145 -3.66 24.88 27.89
N GLY A 146 -4.99 24.86 28.01
CA GLY A 146 -5.90 25.75 27.28
C GLY A 146 -6.00 25.50 25.78
N GLY A 147 -5.50 24.36 25.28
CA GLY A 147 -5.66 23.91 23.90
C GLY A 147 -6.58 22.71 23.77
N GLY A 148 -7.04 22.38 22.56
CA GLY A 148 -7.92 21.24 22.36
C GLY A 148 -8.67 21.33 21.04
N TRP A 149 -9.33 20.24 20.69
CA TRP A 149 -10.14 20.11 19.48
C TRP A 149 -11.39 21.00 19.52
N ALA A 150 -12.09 21.02 20.66
CA ALA A 150 -13.39 21.67 20.78
C ALA A 150 -13.46 22.65 21.95
N ALA A 151 -14.15 23.78 21.74
CA ALA A 151 -14.36 24.79 22.77
C ALA A 151 -15.47 24.43 23.78
N GLY A 152 -16.36 23.50 23.42
CA GLY A 152 -17.47 23.07 24.27
C GLY A 152 -17.01 22.25 25.46
N LYS A 153 -17.72 22.40 26.60
CA LYS A 153 -17.48 21.61 27.81
C LYS A 153 -17.75 20.12 27.59
N ASN A 154 -17.03 19.29 28.33
CA ASN A 154 -17.16 17.84 28.38
C ASN A 154 -16.95 17.13 27.03
N TYR A 155 -16.23 17.75 26.09
CA TYR A 155 -16.06 17.18 24.75
C TYR A 155 -15.39 15.79 24.81
N GLY A 156 -14.26 15.70 25.50
CA GLY A 156 -13.56 14.43 25.69
C GLY A 156 -14.41 13.38 26.42
N SER A 157 -15.17 13.78 27.44
CA SER A 157 -16.06 12.87 28.17
C SER A 157 -17.15 12.27 27.26
N LYS A 158 -17.73 13.05 26.36
CA LYS A 158 -18.72 12.56 25.37
C LYS A 158 -18.14 11.52 24.42
N ILE A 159 -16.88 11.70 23.99
CA ILE A 159 -16.16 10.71 23.19
C ILE A 159 -16.00 9.42 23.99
N LEU A 160 -15.59 9.51 25.25
CA LEU A 160 -15.40 8.35 26.12
C LEU A 160 -16.72 7.63 26.45
N GLU A 161 -17.84 8.35 26.56
CA GLU A 161 -19.17 7.74 26.73
C GLU A 161 -19.58 6.92 25.49
N ILE A 162 -19.31 7.42 24.29
CA ILE A 162 -19.55 6.68 23.04
C ILE A 162 -18.62 5.47 22.97
N LEU A 163 -17.34 5.64 23.26
CA LEU A 163 -16.35 4.56 23.28
C LEU A 163 -16.73 3.46 24.28
N ALA A 164 -17.20 3.82 25.48
CA ALA A 164 -17.67 2.86 26.46
C ALA A 164 -18.86 2.04 25.94
N LYS A 165 -19.80 2.68 25.22
CA LYS A 165 -20.93 1.97 24.58
C LYS A 165 -20.46 1.06 23.45
N ILE A 166 -19.45 1.46 22.68
CA ILE A 166 -18.82 0.62 21.65
C ILE A 166 -18.21 -0.63 22.30
N ILE A 167 -17.35 -0.45 23.31
CA ILE A 167 -16.67 -1.56 24.00
C ILE A 167 -17.68 -2.50 24.68
N ALA A 168 -18.79 -1.97 25.17
CA ALA A 168 -19.87 -2.75 25.77
C ALA A 168 -20.78 -3.46 24.75
N MET A 169 -20.59 -3.23 23.43
CA MET A 169 -21.26 -4.07 22.44
C MET A 169 -20.82 -5.51 22.66
N PRO A 170 -21.75 -6.48 22.58
CA PRO A 170 -21.35 -7.87 22.63
C PRO A 170 -20.29 -8.07 21.56
N GLU A 171 -19.12 -8.52 21.98
CA GLU A 171 -18.28 -9.22 21.04
C GLU A 171 -19.15 -10.37 20.56
N VAL A 172 -19.63 -10.29 19.33
CA VAL A 172 -19.96 -11.49 18.61
C VAL A 172 -18.66 -12.26 18.71
N ASN A 173 -18.67 -13.34 19.50
CA ASN A 173 -17.52 -14.21 19.65
C ASN A 173 -16.89 -14.33 18.27
N LYS A 174 -15.56 -14.38 18.22
CA LYS A 174 -14.93 -15.10 17.13
C LYS A 174 -15.53 -16.53 17.09
N GLU A 175 -16.70 -16.72 16.50
CA GLU A 175 -16.65 -17.41 15.23
C GLU A 175 -15.69 -16.53 14.44
N ASP A 176 -14.43 -16.93 14.43
CA ASP A 176 -13.63 -16.67 13.28
C ASP A 176 -14.60 -16.94 12.12
N VAL A 177 -15.00 -15.89 11.40
CA VAL A 177 -15.20 -16.10 9.98
C VAL A 177 -13.78 -16.28 9.43
N THR A 178 -13.04 -17.28 9.96
CA THR A 178 -12.09 -18.03 9.19
C THR A 178 -12.95 -18.43 8.03
N MET A 179 -12.69 -17.81 6.90
CA MET A 179 -13.19 -18.32 5.64
C MET A 179 -12.89 -19.81 5.64
N ASN A 180 -13.92 -20.61 5.86
CA ASN A 180 -13.74 -22.03 6.03
C ASN A 180 -13.35 -22.57 4.67
N LEU A 181 -12.18 -23.21 4.63
CA LEU A 181 -11.69 -23.77 3.40
C LEU A 181 -12.48 -25.04 3.12
N ASN A 182 -13.44 -24.98 2.19
CA ASN A 182 -14.24 -26.14 1.85
C ASN A 182 -13.37 -27.16 1.10
N THR A 183 -13.26 -28.37 1.66
CA THR A 183 -12.40 -29.45 1.15
C THR A 183 -13.14 -30.50 0.33
N SER A 184 -14.44 -30.32 0.06
CA SER A 184 -15.27 -31.31 -0.64
C SER A 184 -14.93 -31.50 -2.13
N LEU A 185 -14.14 -30.60 -2.73
CA LEU A 185 -13.79 -30.62 -4.16
C LEU A 185 -12.28 -30.75 -4.41
N ILE A 186 -11.55 -31.34 -3.46
CA ILE A 186 -10.11 -31.60 -3.63
C ILE A 186 -9.91 -32.68 -4.71
N SER A 187 -9.04 -32.42 -5.68
CA SER A 187 -8.60 -33.44 -6.65
C SER A 187 -7.09 -33.39 -6.91
N ASN A 188 -6.57 -34.46 -7.52
CA ASN A 188 -5.17 -34.55 -7.94
C ASN A 188 -4.95 -34.10 -9.40
N ASN A 189 -6.00 -33.62 -10.09
CA ASN A 189 -5.91 -33.23 -11.49
C ASN A 189 -4.90 -32.08 -11.67
N ASN A 190 -4.13 -32.14 -12.76
CA ASN A 190 -3.13 -31.12 -13.12
C ASN A 190 -2.19 -30.78 -11.95
N SER A 191 -1.58 -31.80 -11.32
CA SER A 191 -0.70 -31.56 -10.17
C SER A 191 0.48 -32.53 -10.10
N TYR A 192 1.57 -32.08 -9.47
CA TYR A 192 2.76 -32.89 -9.18
C TYR A 192 2.70 -33.45 -7.76
N ALA A 193 3.18 -34.67 -7.53
CA ALA A 193 3.28 -35.24 -6.19
C ALA A 193 4.45 -34.63 -5.39
N ASN A 194 4.43 -34.81 -4.07
CA ASN A 194 5.55 -34.59 -3.15
C ASN A 194 6.07 -33.13 -3.09
N GLN A 195 5.16 -32.16 -3.06
CA GLN A 195 5.50 -30.76 -2.78
C GLN A 195 5.76 -30.54 -1.28
N VAL A 196 6.70 -29.65 -0.99
CA VAL A 196 6.84 -28.99 0.32
C VAL A 196 6.74 -27.46 0.10
N PRO A 197 5.63 -26.82 0.51
CA PRO A 197 5.45 -25.39 0.31
C PRO A 197 6.50 -24.53 1.02
N LYS A 198 7.05 -23.56 0.31
CA LYS A 198 7.92 -22.49 0.83
C LYS A 198 7.40 -21.09 0.49
N TYR A 199 6.59 -20.98 -0.57
CA TYR A 199 6.00 -19.74 -1.04
C TYR A 199 4.47 -19.84 -1.11
N ILE A 200 3.81 -18.68 -1.12
CA ILE A 200 2.41 -18.54 -1.54
C ILE A 200 2.39 -17.56 -2.71
N VAL A 201 1.76 -17.95 -3.82
CA VAL A 201 1.61 -17.11 -5.02
C VAL A 201 0.15 -16.69 -5.14
N ILE A 202 -0.09 -15.38 -5.13
CA ILE A 202 -1.43 -14.80 -5.27
C ILE A 202 -1.75 -14.55 -6.75
N HIS A 203 -2.95 -14.95 -7.16
CA HIS A 203 -3.47 -14.86 -8.52
C HIS A 203 -4.87 -14.24 -8.56
N ASN A 204 -5.28 -13.82 -9.75
CA ASN A 204 -6.68 -13.60 -10.09
C ASN A 204 -7.09 -14.55 -11.21
N THR A 205 -8.31 -15.08 -11.14
CA THR A 205 -8.79 -16.04 -12.14
C THR A 205 -8.96 -15.43 -13.52
N ASP A 206 -9.09 -14.10 -13.61
CA ASP A 206 -9.42 -13.33 -14.81
C ASP A 206 -10.64 -13.87 -15.58
N ASN A 207 -11.50 -14.60 -14.88
CA ASN A 207 -12.76 -15.11 -15.40
C ASN A 207 -13.90 -14.23 -14.90
N PHE A 208 -14.23 -13.23 -15.72
CA PHE A 208 -15.26 -12.23 -15.40
C PHE A 208 -16.69 -12.73 -15.69
N ALA A 209 -16.86 -13.98 -16.14
CA ALA A 209 -18.20 -14.51 -16.44
C ALA A 209 -19.05 -14.58 -15.17
N LYS A 210 -20.35 -14.28 -15.30
CA LYS A 210 -21.30 -14.43 -14.18
C LYS A 210 -21.35 -15.88 -13.72
N GLY A 211 -21.17 -16.11 -12.43
CA GLY A 211 -21.14 -17.46 -11.84
C GLY A 211 -19.77 -18.14 -11.84
N ALA A 212 -18.71 -17.48 -12.33
CA ALA A 212 -17.33 -17.95 -12.23
C ALA A 212 -16.76 -17.76 -10.80
N ASN A 213 -17.46 -18.28 -9.80
CA ASN A 213 -17.14 -18.14 -8.39
C ASN A 213 -16.14 -19.22 -7.93
N ALA A 214 -15.79 -19.25 -6.65
CA ALA A 214 -14.79 -20.17 -6.11
C ALA A 214 -15.21 -21.64 -6.24
N LYS A 215 -16.48 -21.94 -5.94
CA LYS A 215 -17.05 -23.29 -6.10
C LYS A 215 -17.02 -23.74 -7.56
N ALA A 216 -17.37 -22.88 -8.51
CA ALA A 216 -17.39 -23.21 -9.93
C ALA A 216 -15.99 -23.57 -10.45
N HIS A 217 -14.97 -22.80 -10.08
CA HIS A 217 -13.58 -23.10 -10.45
C HIS A 217 -13.08 -24.38 -9.78
N ALA A 218 -13.31 -24.56 -8.47
CA ALA A 218 -12.93 -25.77 -7.76
C ALA A 218 -13.60 -27.02 -8.35
N LYS A 219 -14.90 -26.94 -8.69
CA LYS A 219 -15.64 -28.03 -9.33
C LYS A 219 -15.11 -28.33 -10.73
N ALA A 220 -14.83 -27.30 -11.54
CA ALA A 220 -14.27 -27.49 -12.87
C ALA A 220 -12.90 -28.19 -12.81
N GLN A 221 -12.05 -27.81 -11.85
CA GLN A 221 -10.78 -28.51 -11.60
C GLN A 221 -10.99 -29.96 -11.13
N HIS A 222 -11.90 -30.16 -10.18
CA HIS A 222 -12.24 -31.46 -9.63
C HIS A 222 -12.70 -32.44 -10.72
N ASP A 223 -13.57 -31.97 -11.62
CA ASP A 223 -14.16 -32.79 -12.69
C ASP A 223 -13.24 -32.96 -13.91
N GLY A 224 -12.04 -32.36 -13.90
CA GLY A 224 -11.05 -32.51 -14.97
C GLY A 224 -11.29 -31.61 -16.19
N ASN A 225 -12.05 -30.52 -16.02
CA ASN A 225 -12.39 -29.61 -17.11
C ASN A 225 -11.28 -28.59 -17.44
N PHE A 226 -10.16 -28.62 -16.71
CA PHE A 226 -9.01 -27.74 -16.96
C PHE A 226 -7.93 -28.47 -17.78
N SER A 227 -7.41 -27.78 -18.79
CA SER A 227 -6.29 -28.26 -19.61
C SER A 227 -5.06 -27.40 -19.37
N GLY A 228 -4.06 -27.94 -18.68
CA GLY A 228 -2.75 -27.29 -18.51
C GLY A 228 -2.65 -26.26 -17.39
N TYR A 229 -3.60 -26.23 -16.44
CA TYR A 229 -3.53 -25.36 -15.26
C TYR A 229 -4.35 -25.90 -14.09
N SER A 230 -4.01 -25.45 -12.88
CA SER A 230 -4.75 -25.69 -11.65
C SER A 230 -4.28 -24.74 -10.55
N ALA A 231 -5.05 -24.60 -9.48
CA ALA A 231 -4.64 -23.91 -8.26
C ALA A 231 -4.94 -24.75 -7.02
N HIS A 232 -4.31 -24.39 -5.89
CA HIS A 232 -4.59 -25.09 -4.64
C HIS A 232 -5.88 -24.58 -4.01
N VAL A 233 -6.16 -23.29 -4.15
CA VAL A 233 -7.29 -22.63 -3.52
C VAL A 233 -7.95 -21.63 -4.46
N TYR A 234 -9.28 -21.62 -4.48
CA TYR A 234 -10.11 -20.57 -5.09
C TYR A 234 -10.87 -19.82 -4.00
N VAL A 235 -10.90 -18.49 -4.08
CA VAL A 235 -11.54 -17.62 -3.09
C VAL A 235 -12.39 -16.57 -3.79
N ASP A 236 -13.63 -16.39 -3.37
CA ASP A 236 -14.49 -15.28 -3.81
C ASP A 236 -14.99 -14.44 -2.63
N ASP A 237 -15.94 -13.54 -2.87
CA ASP A 237 -16.53 -12.66 -1.87
C ASP A 237 -17.52 -13.36 -0.92
N THR A 238 -17.72 -14.66 -1.04
CA THR A 238 -18.70 -15.45 -0.27
C THR A 238 -18.12 -16.72 0.33
N GLU A 239 -17.24 -17.42 -0.38
CA GLU A 239 -16.72 -18.74 -0.01
C GLU A 239 -15.28 -18.99 -0.49
N ALA A 240 -14.65 -20.05 0.02
CA ALA A 240 -13.31 -20.50 -0.36
C ALA A 240 -13.27 -22.03 -0.47
N TYR A 241 -12.57 -22.54 -1.48
CA TYR A 241 -12.45 -23.96 -1.75
C TYR A 241 -11.00 -24.38 -1.91
N GLN A 242 -10.61 -25.45 -1.22
CA GLN A 242 -9.39 -26.18 -1.57
C GLN A 242 -9.67 -27.10 -2.76
N ALA A 243 -8.88 -26.95 -3.82
CA ALA A 243 -9.03 -27.72 -5.06
C ALA A 243 -7.86 -28.69 -5.31
N THR A 244 -6.71 -28.52 -4.63
CA THR A 244 -5.57 -29.45 -4.69
C THR A 244 -5.00 -29.72 -3.29
N PRO A 245 -4.58 -30.95 -2.96
CA PRO A 245 -3.85 -31.23 -1.71
C PRO A 245 -2.56 -30.41 -1.62
N PHE A 246 -2.24 -29.83 -0.45
CA PHE A 246 -1.05 -28.97 -0.31
C PHE A 246 0.30 -29.71 -0.36
N ASN A 247 0.28 -31.05 -0.21
CA ASN A 247 1.46 -31.91 -0.45
C ASN A 247 1.65 -32.22 -1.95
N ARG A 248 0.88 -31.59 -2.83
CA ARG A 248 0.99 -31.67 -4.28
C ARG A 248 1.15 -30.28 -4.86
N GLY A 249 1.95 -30.16 -5.91
CA GLY A 249 2.18 -28.90 -6.61
C GLY A 249 1.17 -28.66 -7.71
N ALA A 250 0.31 -27.65 -7.57
CA ALA A 250 -0.62 -27.23 -8.63
C ALA A 250 0.10 -26.52 -9.80
N TRP A 251 -0.47 -26.58 -10.99
CA TRP A 251 0.08 -25.99 -12.22
C TRP A 251 -0.32 -24.52 -12.36
N HIS A 252 0.21 -23.63 -11.52
CA HIS A 252 -0.22 -22.22 -11.45
C HIS A 252 0.86 -21.19 -11.80
N VAL A 253 2.17 -21.50 -11.71
CA VAL A 253 3.26 -20.55 -12.02
C VAL A 253 3.47 -20.41 -13.54
N GLY A 254 3.30 -21.50 -14.29
CA GLY A 254 3.37 -21.49 -15.75
C GLY A 254 4.74 -21.09 -16.32
N VAL A 255 4.72 -20.27 -17.37
CA VAL A 255 5.89 -19.87 -18.20
C VAL A 255 6.60 -18.65 -17.60
N ASN A 256 7.90 -18.52 -17.83
CA ASN A 256 8.68 -17.33 -17.46
C ASN A 256 8.52 -16.19 -18.48
N TYR A 257 7.95 -15.06 -18.07
CA TYR A 257 7.94 -13.80 -18.82
C TYR A 257 9.02 -12.81 -18.33
N GLY A 258 10.07 -13.32 -17.69
CA GLY A 258 11.19 -12.52 -17.15
C GLY A 258 11.02 -12.14 -15.68
N GLY A 259 10.29 -12.94 -14.89
CA GLY A 259 10.12 -12.68 -13.46
C GLY A 259 11.35 -13.07 -12.65
N GLY A 260 11.67 -12.27 -11.63
CA GLY A 260 12.90 -12.39 -10.85
C GLY A 260 12.94 -13.60 -9.91
N LEU A 261 11.79 -14.18 -9.56
CA LEU A 261 11.72 -15.38 -8.74
C LEU A 261 11.43 -16.66 -9.55
N PHE A 262 11.44 -16.60 -10.89
CA PHE A 262 11.15 -17.77 -11.70
C PHE A 262 12.19 -18.87 -11.48
N GLY A 263 11.72 -20.10 -11.22
CA GLY A 263 12.58 -21.23 -10.86
C GLY A 263 12.90 -21.30 -9.36
N ILE A 264 13.03 -20.15 -8.67
CA ILE A 264 13.16 -20.09 -7.20
C ILE A 264 11.80 -20.38 -6.55
N CYS A 265 10.77 -19.64 -6.93
CA CYS A 265 9.37 -19.94 -6.64
C CYS A 265 8.76 -20.64 -7.85
N ASN A 266 8.23 -21.86 -7.66
CA ASN A 266 7.74 -22.70 -8.74
C ASN A 266 6.61 -23.63 -8.26
N ASN A 267 5.99 -24.36 -9.20
CA ASN A 267 4.85 -25.24 -8.91
C ASN A 267 5.12 -26.32 -7.84
N HIS A 268 6.37 -26.68 -7.54
CA HIS A 268 6.72 -27.74 -6.58
C HIS A 268 7.03 -27.23 -5.17
N ASN A 269 7.09 -25.91 -4.98
CA ASN A 269 7.40 -25.32 -3.68
C ASN A 269 6.50 -24.14 -3.33
N SER A 270 5.34 -24.01 -3.98
CA SER A 270 4.46 -22.87 -3.75
C SER A 270 2.99 -23.24 -3.76
N ILE A 271 2.21 -22.54 -2.92
CA ILE A 271 0.76 -22.65 -2.90
C ILE A 271 0.16 -21.51 -3.74
N GLY A 272 -0.47 -21.84 -4.86
CA GLY A 272 -1.28 -20.91 -5.65
C GLY A 272 -2.68 -20.67 -5.07
N ILE A 273 -2.99 -19.40 -4.75
CA ILE A 273 -4.32 -18.92 -4.35
C ILE A 273 -4.91 -18.05 -5.46
N GLU A 274 -6.07 -18.42 -5.97
CA GLU A 274 -6.80 -17.71 -7.02
C GLU A 274 -7.96 -16.91 -6.42
N MET A 275 -7.87 -15.58 -6.43
CA MET A 275 -9.00 -14.71 -6.09
C MET A 275 -9.90 -14.54 -7.31
N CYS A 276 -11.14 -15.02 -7.21
CA CYS A 276 -12.14 -14.96 -8.28
C CYS A 276 -12.64 -13.53 -8.52
N VAL A 277 -12.84 -13.19 -9.80
CA VAL A 277 -13.20 -11.83 -10.25
C VAL A 277 -14.48 -11.81 -11.11
N GLN A 278 -15.42 -12.70 -10.82
CA GLN A 278 -16.68 -12.87 -11.54
C GLN A 278 -17.55 -11.60 -11.59
N ALA A 279 -18.38 -11.45 -12.62
CA ALA A 279 -19.30 -10.32 -12.73
C ALA A 279 -20.18 -10.12 -11.48
N GLY A 280 -20.18 -8.90 -10.93
CA GLY A 280 -21.02 -8.50 -9.80
C GLY A 280 -20.46 -8.84 -8.41
N TYR A 281 -19.26 -9.42 -8.31
CA TYR A 281 -18.62 -9.71 -7.03
C TYR A 281 -18.26 -8.44 -6.24
N ASN A 282 -18.22 -8.56 -4.92
CA ASN A 282 -17.66 -7.54 -4.04
C ASN A 282 -16.13 -7.70 -3.93
N TYR A 283 -15.40 -6.84 -4.64
CA TYR A 283 -13.94 -6.84 -4.63
C TYR A 283 -13.33 -6.78 -3.21
N ASP A 284 -13.73 -5.83 -2.37
CA ASP A 284 -13.13 -5.66 -1.04
C ASP A 284 -13.39 -6.85 -0.12
N LYS A 285 -14.51 -7.56 -0.32
CA LYS A 285 -14.80 -8.79 0.40
C LYS A 285 -13.99 -9.97 -0.14
N ALA A 286 -13.89 -10.16 -1.46
CA ALA A 286 -13.03 -11.18 -2.05
C ALA A 286 -11.55 -10.98 -1.69
N PHE A 287 -11.08 -9.73 -1.72
CA PHE A 287 -9.73 -9.34 -1.33
C PHE A 287 -9.43 -9.70 0.13
N ARG A 288 -10.32 -9.33 1.07
CA ARG A 288 -10.17 -9.68 2.49
C ARG A 288 -10.25 -11.18 2.73
N ASN A 289 -11.18 -11.88 2.08
CA ASN A 289 -11.26 -13.34 2.16
C ASN A 289 -9.95 -14.00 1.69
N THR A 290 -9.35 -13.48 0.62
CA THR A 290 -8.05 -13.96 0.10
C THR A 290 -6.92 -13.70 1.09
N VAL A 291 -6.90 -12.53 1.74
CA VAL A 291 -5.95 -12.21 2.81
C VAL A 291 -6.08 -13.18 3.98
N GLU A 292 -7.30 -13.47 4.44
CA GLU A 292 -7.53 -14.39 5.57
C GLU A 292 -7.13 -15.82 5.25
N ILE A 293 -7.45 -16.33 4.05
CA ILE A 293 -6.95 -17.63 3.59
C ILE A 293 -5.43 -17.64 3.49
N CYS A 294 -4.81 -16.56 2.98
CA CYS A 294 -3.36 -16.45 2.91
C CYS A 294 -2.72 -16.54 4.30
N LYS A 295 -3.22 -15.80 5.29
CA LYS A 295 -2.75 -15.87 6.68
C LYS A 295 -2.88 -17.27 7.28
N MET A 296 -4.01 -17.94 7.06
CA MET A 296 -4.24 -19.30 7.51
C MET A 296 -3.17 -20.25 6.96
N LEU A 297 -2.86 -20.13 5.67
CA LEU A 297 -1.85 -20.96 5.01
C LEU A 297 -0.42 -20.60 5.46
N MET A 298 -0.12 -19.32 5.64
CA MET A 298 1.15 -18.87 6.23
C MET A 298 1.38 -19.50 7.59
N GLN A 299 0.38 -19.45 8.48
CA GLN A 299 0.46 -20.06 9.80
C GLN A 299 0.61 -21.58 9.73
N LYS A 300 -0.18 -22.24 8.86
CA LYS A 300 -0.18 -23.70 8.71
C LYS A 300 1.17 -24.26 8.23
N PHE A 301 1.85 -23.55 7.34
CA PHE A 301 3.08 -24.01 6.70
C PHE A 301 4.34 -23.29 7.19
N GLY A 302 4.22 -22.34 8.14
CA GLY A 302 5.35 -21.55 8.61
C GLY A 302 5.97 -20.68 7.51
N ILE A 303 5.14 -20.13 6.61
CA ILE A 303 5.59 -19.29 5.50
C ILE A 303 5.52 -17.82 5.94
N ASP A 304 6.68 -17.16 5.94
CA ASP A 304 6.79 -15.75 6.28
C ASP A 304 6.19 -14.85 5.20
N ALA A 305 5.81 -13.63 5.61
CA ALA A 305 5.12 -12.70 4.73
C ALA A 305 5.95 -12.33 3.50
N ASP A 306 7.28 -12.32 3.56
CA ASP A 306 8.19 -12.06 2.44
C ASP A 306 8.14 -13.15 1.35
N HIS A 307 7.79 -14.38 1.71
CA HIS A 307 7.53 -15.49 0.79
C HIS A 307 6.09 -15.56 0.27
N VAL A 308 5.27 -14.55 0.55
CA VAL A 308 4.00 -14.32 -0.15
C VAL A 308 4.23 -13.35 -1.31
N VAL A 309 4.09 -13.83 -2.53
CA VAL A 309 4.49 -13.14 -3.76
C VAL A 309 3.34 -13.07 -4.75
N SER A 310 3.36 -12.08 -5.65
CA SER A 310 2.41 -12.04 -6.76
C SER A 310 2.90 -12.95 -7.88
N HIS A 311 2.00 -13.44 -8.72
CA HIS A 311 2.42 -14.19 -9.92
C HIS A 311 3.34 -13.37 -10.83
N TYR A 312 3.16 -12.05 -10.83
CA TYR A 312 4.06 -11.09 -11.48
C TYR A 312 5.48 -11.13 -10.91
N ASP A 313 5.67 -11.16 -9.58
CA ASP A 313 7.01 -11.24 -8.99
C ASP A 313 7.73 -12.53 -9.40
N VAL A 314 6.95 -13.60 -9.58
CA VAL A 314 7.48 -14.92 -9.98
C VAL A 314 7.86 -14.95 -11.43
N CYS A 315 6.94 -14.65 -12.34
CA CYS A 315 7.17 -14.86 -13.77
C CYS A 315 6.88 -13.63 -14.64
N ALA A 316 6.63 -12.46 -14.06
CA ALA A 316 6.24 -11.22 -14.74
C ALA A 316 4.91 -11.28 -15.52
N LYS A 317 4.08 -12.32 -15.32
CA LYS A 317 2.69 -12.32 -15.79
C LYS A 317 1.92 -11.22 -15.08
N ASN A 318 1.08 -10.45 -15.79
CA ASN A 318 0.22 -9.43 -15.19
C ASN A 318 -0.91 -10.05 -14.33
N CYS A 319 -0.54 -10.63 -13.20
CA CYS A 319 -1.39 -11.38 -12.30
C CYS A 319 -0.82 -11.23 -10.86
N PRO A 320 -1.63 -11.01 -9.81
CA PRO A 320 -3.08 -10.90 -9.78
C PRO A 320 -3.58 -9.59 -10.41
N SER A 321 -4.32 -9.69 -11.53
CA SER A 321 -4.61 -8.54 -12.41
C SER A 321 -5.45 -7.46 -11.72
N ALA A 322 -6.50 -7.84 -10.98
CA ALA A 322 -7.43 -6.93 -10.32
C ALA A 322 -6.77 -6.23 -9.13
N ILE A 323 -5.97 -6.96 -8.35
CA ILE A 323 -5.19 -6.39 -7.24
C ILE A 323 -4.15 -5.40 -7.78
N ARG A 324 -3.46 -5.75 -8.87
CA ARG A 324 -2.48 -4.87 -9.54
C ARG A 324 -3.15 -3.62 -10.12
N ALA A 325 -4.26 -3.77 -10.83
CA ALA A 325 -5.00 -2.65 -11.43
C ALA A 325 -5.47 -1.62 -10.38
N LYS A 326 -5.74 -2.07 -9.15
CA LYS A 326 -6.12 -1.20 -8.02
C LYS A 326 -4.95 -0.67 -7.20
N GLY A 327 -3.73 -1.12 -7.46
CA GLY A 327 -2.55 -0.77 -6.66
C GLY A 327 -2.56 -1.35 -5.23
N ASP A 328 -3.35 -2.40 -4.99
CA ASP A 328 -3.63 -2.94 -3.65
C ASP A 328 -2.59 -3.96 -3.17
N TRP A 329 -1.54 -4.24 -3.94
CA TRP A 329 -0.52 -5.23 -3.55
C TRP A 329 0.15 -4.87 -2.21
N ASN A 330 0.48 -3.59 -2.00
CA ASN A 330 1.05 -3.13 -0.74
C ASN A 330 0.06 -3.30 0.43
N ARG A 331 -1.23 -3.02 0.19
CA ARG A 331 -2.30 -3.25 1.18
C ARG A 331 -2.39 -4.73 1.52
N PHE A 332 -2.30 -5.62 0.53
CA PHE A 332 -2.30 -7.08 0.73
C PHE A 332 -1.15 -7.49 1.66
N LYS A 333 0.08 -7.06 1.35
CA LYS A 333 1.29 -7.35 2.12
C LYS A 333 1.21 -6.82 3.57
N GLN A 334 0.68 -5.62 3.77
CA GLN A 334 0.47 -5.05 5.11
C GLN A 334 -0.53 -5.88 5.92
N LEU A 335 -1.64 -6.27 5.31
CA LEU A 335 -2.70 -6.99 6.00
C LEU A 335 -2.29 -8.41 6.41
N ILE A 336 -1.46 -9.11 5.62
CA ILE A 336 -0.90 -10.41 6.00
C ILE A 336 0.26 -10.30 7.02
N GLY A 337 0.65 -9.08 7.42
CA GLY A 337 1.63 -8.86 8.48
C GLY A 337 3.07 -8.64 8.02
N ALA A 338 3.33 -8.28 6.76
CA ALA A 338 4.67 -7.89 6.32
C ALA A 338 5.11 -6.60 7.04
N LYS A 339 6.25 -6.65 7.76
CA LYS A 339 6.90 -5.44 8.30
C LYS A 339 7.40 -4.60 7.12
N ALA A 340 7.09 -3.32 7.10
CA ALA A 340 7.64 -2.40 6.09
C ALA A 340 9.17 -2.40 6.20
N ALA A 341 9.86 -2.80 5.12
CA ALA A 341 11.31 -2.71 5.04
C ALA A 341 11.71 -1.23 4.91
N THR A 342 12.17 -0.61 6.00
CA THR A 342 12.76 0.73 5.99
C THR A 342 14.25 0.61 5.71
N THR A 343 14.69 1.02 4.53
CA THR A 343 16.11 1.26 4.25
C THR A 343 16.49 2.64 4.79
N THR A 344 17.26 2.67 5.89
CA THR A 344 17.84 3.91 6.42
C THR A 344 19.04 4.32 5.58
N VAL A 345 18.97 5.46 4.88
CA VAL A 345 20.11 6.06 4.18
C VAL A 345 20.83 7.04 5.11
N ASP A 346 22.13 6.84 5.33
CA ASP A 346 22.95 7.78 6.09
C ASP A 346 23.08 9.14 5.39
N LYS A 347 22.81 10.21 6.14
CA LYS A 347 22.70 11.59 5.63
C LYS A 347 24.04 12.32 5.64
N TYR A 348 24.68 12.44 4.48
CA TYR A 348 25.92 13.19 4.27
C TYR A 348 25.78 14.23 3.16
N TYR A 349 26.41 15.39 3.35
CA TYR A 349 26.70 16.39 2.32
C TYR A 349 27.99 16.03 1.58
N ARG A 350 27.99 16.07 0.25
CA ARG A 350 29.11 15.61 -0.59
C ARG A 350 29.56 16.70 -1.54
N ILE A 351 30.88 16.93 -1.61
CA ILE A 351 31.47 17.94 -2.50
C ILE A 351 31.91 17.26 -3.79
N ARG A 352 31.29 17.58 -4.92
CA ARG A 352 31.54 16.94 -6.24
C ARG A 352 31.39 17.96 -7.38
N LYS A 353 31.97 17.71 -8.56
CA LYS A 353 31.74 18.56 -9.74
C LYS A 353 30.29 18.46 -10.22
N THR A 354 29.79 17.24 -10.28
CA THR A 354 28.38 16.90 -10.52
C THR A 354 27.97 15.79 -9.56
N TRP A 355 26.67 15.60 -9.32
CA TRP A 355 26.23 14.53 -8.42
C TRP A 355 26.70 13.13 -8.87
N GLY A 356 26.70 12.88 -10.19
CA GLY A 356 27.14 11.62 -10.79
C GLY A 356 28.66 11.37 -10.73
N ASP A 357 29.47 12.39 -10.45
CA ASP A 357 30.93 12.28 -10.33
C ASP A 357 31.33 11.83 -8.92
N SER A 358 31.02 10.57 -8.58
CA SER A 358 31.38 10.00 -7.28
C SER A 358 32.89 9.77 -7.12
N LYS A 359 33.61 9.53 -8.23
CA LYS A 359 35.06 9.31 -8.24
C LYS A 359 35.84 10.60 -7.99
N GLY A 360 35.31 11.75 -8.40
CA GLY A 360 35.88 13.07 -8.14
C GLY A 360 35.45 13.71 -6.81
N GLN A 361 34.85 12.96 -5.87
CA GLN A 361 34.38 13.51 -4.61
C GLN A 361 35.53 14.01 -3.72
N LEU A 362 35.46 15.27 -3.31
CA LEU A 362 36.48 15.89 -2.45
C LEU A 362 36.27 15.58 -0.96
N GLY A 363 35.03 15.40 -0.52
CA GLY A 363 34.71 15.08 0.87
C GLY A 363 33.24 14.79 1.13
N ALA A 364 32.95 14.18 2.28
CA ALA A 364 31.60 13.87 2.76
C ALA A 364 31.44 14.24 4.24
N TYR A 365 30.44 15.05 4.57
CA TYR A 365 30.30 15.67 5.88
C TYR A 365 28.86 15.54 6.38
N LYS A 366 28.67 15.28 7.69
CA LYS A 366 27.33 15.27 8.30
C LYS A 366 26.75 16.68 8.50
N ASN A 367 27.59 17.71 8.38
CA ASN A 367 27.23 19.11 8.59
C ASN A 367 27.61 19.94 7.35
N LEU A 368 26.66 20.74 6.84
CA LEU A 368 26.83 21.57 5.65
C LEU A 368 27.91 22.65 5.82
N GLU A 369 28.04 23.25 6.99
CA GLU A 369 29.04 24.29 7.25
C GLU A 369 30.46 23.74 7.19
N ASN A 370 30.65 22.48 7.59
CA ASN A 370 31.95 21.82 7.41
C ASN A 370 32.22 21.51 5.94
N ALA A 371 31.21 21.11 5.18
CA ALA A 371 31.36 20.93 3.72
C ALA A 371 31.69 22.26 3.00
N LYS A 372 31.15 23.39 3.46
CA LYS A 372 31.45 24.72 2.89
C LYS A 372 32.90 25.15 3.14
N LYS A 373 33.50 24.78 4.27
CA LYS A 373 34.91 25.08 4.57
C LYS A 373 35.87 24.42 3.59
N ASP A 374 35.53 23.21 3.15
CA ASP A 374 36.38 22.41 2.25
C ASP A 374 35.95 22.49 0.78
N TRP A 375 34.99 23.36 0.46
CA TRP A 375 34.51 23.57 -0.89
C TRP A 375 35.53 24.32 -1.75
N LYS A 376 35.59 23.98 -3.04
CA LYS A 376 36.48 24.58 -4.03
C LYS A 376 35.67 25.07 -5.23
N GLU A 377 36.11 26.17 -5.84
CA GLU A 377 35.51 26.70 -7.06
C GLU A 377 35.49 25.64 -8.17
N GLY A 378 34.38 25.55 -8.90
CA GLY A 378 34.12 24.48 -9.88
C GLY A 378 33.56 23.18 -9.29
N TYR A 379 33.36 23.09 -7.98
CA TYR A 379 32.63 22.01 -7.31
C TYR A 379 31.28 22.50 -6.78
N THR A 380 30.39 21.57 -6.47
CA THR A 380 29.07 21.80 -5.88
C THR A 380 28.92 20.91 -4.64
N ILE A 381 28.33 21.46 -3.59
CA ILE A 381 27.95 20.65 -2.42
C ILE A 381 26.55 20.11 -2.66
N TYR A 382 26.40 18.80 -2.55
CA TYR A 382 25.13 18.08 -2.69
C TYR A 382 24.67 17.50 -1.36
N ASP A 383 23.37 17.51 -1.10
CA ASP A 383 22.82 16.74 0.02
C ASP A 383 22.77 15.22 -0.26
N TRP A 384 22.30 14.44 0.70
CA TRP A 384 22.27 12.97 0.58
C TRP A 384 21.32 12.45 -0.50
N ASN A 385 20.46 13.32 -1.06
CA ASN A 385 19.55 13.03 -2.17
C ASN A 385 20.10 13.54 -3.51
N GLY A 386 21.30 14.14 -3.54
CA GLY A 386 21.90 14.67 -4.75
C GLY A 386 21.41 16.05 -5.17
N LYS A 387 20.77 16.80 -4.27
CA LYS A 387 20.38 18.19 -4.53
C LYS A 387 21.57 19.12 -4.30
N ALA A 388 21.87 19.98 -5.28
CA ALA A 388 22.86 21.04 -5.13
C ALA A 388 22.39 22.06 -4.07
N VAL A 389 23.23 22.32 -3.07
CA VAL A 389 22.93 23.22 -1.95
C VAL A 389 23.94 24.37 -1.81
N TYR A 390 25.06 24.35 -2.54
CA TYR A 390 26.05 25.44 -2.55
C TYR A 390 26.98 25.37 -3.79
N PRO A 391 27.34 26.51 -4.42
CA PRO A 391 26.97 27.90 -4.08
C PRO A 391 25.53 28.29 -4.51
N GLU A 392 24.95 29.28 -3.83
CA GLU A 392 23.60 29.78 -4.14
C GLU A 392 23.58 30.53 -5.49
N GLN A 393 22.77 30.06 -6.43
CA GLN A 393 22.60 30.74 -7.72
C GLN A 393 21.71 31.98 -7.56
N LYS A 394 22.24 33.17 -7.91
CA LYS A 394 21.46 34.41 -7.99
C LYS A 394 20.45 34.31 -9.14
N LYS A 395 19.17 34.55 -8.82
CA LYS A 395 18.05 34.45 -9.78
C LYS A 395 17.95 35.73 -10.61
N ASP A 396 18.08 35.59 -11.93
CA ASP A 396 17.76 36.63 -12.89
C ASP A 396 16.23 36.72 -13.09
N THR A 397 15.71 37.95 -13.13
CA THR A 397 14.27 38.26 -13.05
C THR A 397 13.74 38.80 -14.38
N SER A 398 13.52 37.93 -15.37
CA SER A 398 12.62 38.25 -16.50
C SER A 398 12.07 37.00 -17.19
N SER A 399 10.99 36.45 -16.65
CA SER A 399 9.90 35.75 -17.35
C SER A 399 9.01 35.12 -16.29
N ARG A 400 7.69 35.10 -16.55
CA ARG A 400 6.65 34.73 -15.58
C ARG A 400 6.96 33.38 -14.93
N LYS A 401 6.91 33.35 -13.59
CA LYS A 401 6.96 32.13 -12.79
C LYS A 401 5.72 31.28 -13.06
N GLU A 402 5.85 30.25 -13.86
CA GLU A 402 5.08 29.04 -13.63
C GLU A 402 5.81 28.19 -12.59
N LYS A 403 5.07 27.73 -11.57
CA LYS A 403 5.55 26.66 -10.69
C LYS A 403 5.88 25.47 -11.58
N ALA A 404 7.01 24.80 -11.36
CA ALA A 404 7.27 23.52 -12.00
C ALA A 404 6.13 22.55 -11.64
N ASP A 405 5.28 22.29 -12.63
CA ASP A 405 4.24 21.29 -12.57
C ASP A 405 4.91 19.94 -12.92
N LEU A 406 4.85 18.99 -11.98
CA LEU A 406 5.37 17.63 -12.17
C LEU A 406 4.52 16.82 -13.19
N THR A 407 3.49 17.43 -13.76
CA THR A 407 2.68 16.87 -14.86
C THR A 407 3.12 17.35 -16.25
N VAL A 408 4.15 18.21 -16.37
CA VAL A 408 4.67 18.59 -17.68
C VAL A 408 5.43 17.41 -18.30
N LYS A 409 5.01 17.07 -19.53
CA LYS A 409 5.64 16.05 -20.36
C LYS A 409 7.09 16.47 -20.67
N LEU A 410 8.05 15.73 -20.15
CA LEU A 410 9.47 15.89 -20.48
C LEU A 410 9.77 15.17 -21.80
N ASP A 411 10.10 15.92 -22.85
CA ASP A 411 10.62 15.34 -24.08
C ASP A 411 12.12 15.07 -23.92
N ILE A 412 12.45 13.83 -23.55
CA ILE A 412 13.83 13.35 -23.37
C ILE A 412 14.16 12.40 -24.52
N GLN A 413 15.27 12.64 -25.21
CA GLN A 413 15.82 11.70 -26.19
C GLN A 413 16.76 10.71 -25.49
N LEU A 414 16.35 9.44 -25.41
CA LEU A 414 17.16 8.36 -24.85
C LEU A 414 18.04 7.71 -25.93
N PRO A 415 19.26 7.23 -25.58
CA PRO A 415 20.17 6.63 -26.55
C PRO A 415 19.65 5.29 -27.07
N VAL A 416 19.94 4.96 -28.32
CA VAL A 416 19.73 3.59 -28.84
C VAL A 416 20.85 2.70 -28.32
N LEU A 417 20.51 1.59 -27.66
CA LEU A 417 21.50 0.61 -27.17
C LEU A 417 21.38 -0.70 -27.94
N GLN A 418 22.52 -1.27 -28.33
CA GLN A 418 22.58 -2.54 -29.07
C GLN A 418 23.86 -3.30 -28.72
N SER A 419 24.03 -4.51 -29.27
CA SER A 419 25.24 -5.30 -29.04
C SER A 419 26.52 -4.51 -29.34
N GLY A 420 27.47 -4.54 -28.42
CA GLY A 420 28.71 -3.76 -28.50
C GLY A 420 28.61 -2.31 -28.01
N THR A 421 27.43 -1.84 -27.59
CA THR A 421 27.32 -0.62 -26.79
C THR A 421 27.81 -0.87 -25.36
N GLU A 422 28.50 0.09 -24.77
CA GLU A 422 29.02 0.02 -23.41
C GLU A 422 28.64 1.28 -22.60
N GLY A 423 28.73 1.19 -21.27
CA GLY A 423 28.65 2.34 -20.37
C GLY A 423 27.37 2.43 -19.53
N VAL A 424 27.13 3.60 -18.93
CA VAL A 424 26.12 3.79 -17.88
C VAL A 424 24.70 3.46 -18.36
N ALA A 425 24.35 3.82 -19.60
CA ALA A 425 23.03 3.52 -20.15
C ALA A 425 22.77 2.01 -20.25
N VAL A 426 23.80 1.22 -20.56
CA VAL A 426 23.73 -0.24 -20.59
C VAL A 426 23.58 -0.80 -19.18
N ARG A 427 24.30 -0.27 -18.19
CA ARG A 427 24.13 -0.66 -16.77
C ARG A 427 22.72 -0.41 -16.25
N CYS A 428 22.10 0.71 -16.65
CA CYS A 428 20.71 1.01 -16.32
C CYS A 428 19.77 -0.03 -16.94
N LEU A 429 19.94 -0.32 -18.24
CA LEU A 429 19.17 -1.36 -18.93
C LEU A 429 19.35 -2.73 -18.26
N GLN A 430 20.57 -3.14 -17.95
CA GLN A 430 20.88 -4.43 -17.30
C GLN A 430 20.23 -4.56 -15.92
N SER A 431 20.27 -3.49 -15.12
CA SER A 431 19.59 -3.43 -13.81
C SER A 431 18.08 -3.66 -13.96
N ILE A 432 17.46 -3.08 -14.98
CA ILE A 432 16.02 -3.21 -15.24
C ILE A 432 15.69 -4.62 -15.77
N LEU A 433 16.56 -5.18 -16.61
CA LEU A 433 16.41 -6.53 -17.16
C LEU A 433 16.77 -7.65 -16.18
N GLY A 434 17.32 -7.31 -15.00
CA GLY A 434 17.72 -8.30 -13.99
C GLY A 434 18.88 -9.20 -14.42
N VAL A 435 19.79 -8.69 -15.27
CA VAL A 435 21.01 -9.41 -15.68
C VAL A 435 22.25 -8.84 -14.98
N SER A 436 23.40 -9.51 -15.12
CA SER A 436 24.69 -8.99 -14.62
C SER A 436 24.93 -7.56 -15.11
N VAL A 437 25.31 -6.67 -14.19
CA VAL A 437 25.49 -5.23 -14.45
C VAL A 437 26.96 -4.92 -14.68
N ASP A 438 27.50 -5.41 -15.79
CA ASP A 438 28.90 -5.18 -16.20
C ASP A 438 29.07 -3.91 -17.05
N GLY A 439 27.97 -3.36 -17.58
CA GLY A 439 27.97 -2.20 -18.47
C GLY A 439 28.26 -2.51 -19.93
N ASP A 440 28.37 -3.79 -20.29
CA ASP A 440 28.67 -4.24 -21.64
C ASP A 440 27.44 -4.90 -22.25
N PHE A 441 26.98 -4.42 -23.41
CA PHE A 441 25.80 -4.99 -24.06
C PHE A 441 26.20 -6.28 -24.79
N GLY A 442 26.37 -7.34 -24.02
CA GLY A 442 26.75 -8.67 -24.48
C GLY A 442 25.56 -9.58 -24.82
N LYS A 443 25.85 -10.86 -25.09
CA LYS A 443 24.86 -11.89 -25.47
C LYS A 443 23.75 -12.04 -24.43
N ASN A 444 24.10 -11.99 -23.14
CA ASN A 444 23.14 -12.13 -22.04
C ASN A 444 22.17 -10.94 -22.00
N THR A 445 22.68 -9.71 -22.09
CA THR A 445 21.85 -8.50 -22.17
C THR A 445 20.94 -8.50 -23.39
N LYS A 446 21.45 -8.93 -24.56
CA LYS A 446 20.63 -9.06 -25.77
C LYS A 446 19.51 -10.08 -25.59
N SER A 447 19.81 -11.26 -25.05
CA SER A 447 18.82 -12.32 -24.84
C SER A 447 17.71 -11.89 -23.87
N ALA A 448 18.09 -11.23 -22.77
CA ALA A 448 17.15 -10.67 -21.81
C ALA A 448 16.30 -9.55 -22.42
N LEU A 449 16.91 -8.66 -23.24
CA LEU A 449 16.17 -7.60 -23.92
C LEU A 449 15.16 -8.14 -24.93
N LYS A 450 15.56 -9.10 -25.79
CA LYS A 450 14.63 -9.75 -26.72
C LYS A 450 13.46 -10.41 -25.99
N THR A 451 13.74 -11.02 -24.84
CA THR A 451 12.70 -11.61 -24.00
C THR A 451 11.75 -10.55 -23.46
N PHE A 452 12.28 -9.45 -22.90
CA PHE A 452 11.49 -8.31 -22.47
C PHE A 452 10.61 -7.75 -23.61
N GLN A 453 11.18 -7.51 -24.80
CA GLN A 453 10.49 -6.97 -25.97
C GLN A 453 9.30 -7.84 -26.39
N ARG A 454 9.50 -9.16 -26.51
CA ARG A 454 8.42 -10.12 -26.77
C ARG A 454 7.30 -10.01 -25.71
N ASN A 455 7.68 -9.88 -24.45
CA ASN A 455 6.74 -9.88 -23.33
C ASN A 455 5.91 -8.60 -23.24
N VAL A 456 6.43 -7.47 -23.71
CA VAL A 456 5.72 -6.18 -23.75
C VAL A 456 5.03 -5.90 -25.09
N GLY A 457 5.04 -6.88 -26.01
CA GLY A 457 4.33 -6.86 -27.28
C GLY A 457 4.93 -5.90 -28.31
N ILE A 458 6.27 -5.81 -28.37
CA ILE A 458 6.99 -5.06 -29.41
C ILE A 458 7.98 -5.98 -30.13
N ASP A 459 8.48 -5.55 -31.29
CA ASP A 459 9.46 -6.29 -32.08
C ASP A 459 10.71 -6.62 -31.23
N ASP A 460 11.12 -7.88 -31.25
CA ASP A 460 12.24 -8.39 -30.45
C ASP A 460 13.55 -8.29 -31.21
N ASP A 461 13.85 -7.14 -31.80
CA ASP A 461 15.08 -6.92 -32.57
C ASP A 461 16.38 -7.00 -31.72
N GLY A 462 16.25 -7.00 -30.38
CA GLY A 462 17.37 -6.99 -29.45
C GLY A 462 18.08 -5.64 -29.37
N CYS A 463 17.40 -4.56 -29.79
CA CYS A 463 17.85 -3.19 -29.74
C CYS A 463 16.95 -2.36 -28.80
N CYS A 464 17.55 -1.62 -27.88
CA CYS A 464 16.82 -0.74 -26.97
C CYS A 464 16.62 0.64 -27.62
N GLY A 465 15.63 0.71 -28.51
CA GLY A 465 15.19 1.95 -29.15
C GLY A 465 14.04 2.64 -28.41
N GLN A 466 13.45 3.66 -29.04
CA GLN A 466 12.38 4.48 -28.45
C GLN A 466 11.22 3.66 -27.87
N ASN A 467 10.73 2.67 -28.63
CA ASN A 467 9.62 1.82 -28.21
C ASN A 467 10.00 0.96 -26.99
N THR A 468 11.21 0.41 -26.99
CA THR A 468 11.73 -0.39 -25.88
C THR A 468 11.91 0.46 -24.62
N TRP A 469 12.43 1.67 -24.75
CA TRP A 469 12.55 2.62 -23.63
C TRP A 469 11.21 3.03 -23.04
N LYS A 470 10.20 3.28 -23.89
CA LYS A 470 8.86 3.58 -23.43
C LYS A 470 8.30 2.44 -22.58
N LYS A 471 8.44 1.19 -23.04
CA LYS A 471 7.99 0.01 -22.30
C LYS A 471 8.77 -0.22 -21.01
N ILE A 472 10.07 0.07 -21.01
CA ILE A 472 10.90 0.06 -19.80
C ILE A 472 10.41 1.10 -18.80
N ALA A 473 10.10 2.32 -19.24
CA ALA A 473 9.57 3.36 -18.36
C ALA A 473 8.20 2.97 -17.80
N ASP A 474 7.32 2.39 -18.62
CA ASP A 474 6.02 1.84 -18.17
C ASP A 474 6.23 0.74 -17.11
N HIS A 475 7.18 -0.16 -17.34
CA HIS A 475 7.56 -1.24 -16.41
C HIS A 475 8.10 -0.67 -15.09
N MET A 476 9.01 0.30 -15.15
CA MET A 476 9.54 0.96 -13.96
C MET A 476 8.47 1.73 -13.21
N ASN A 477 7.59 2.47 -13.90
CA ASN A 477 6.50 3.22 -13.27
C ASN A 477 5.52 2.29 -12.54
N ALA A 478 5.21 1.14 -13.13
CA ALA A 478 4.39 0.11 -12.50
C ALA A 478 5.06 -0.55 -11.27
N ASN A 479 6.40 -0.50 -11.20
CA ASN A 479 7.21 -1.18 -10.17
C ASN A 479 7.94 -0.21 -9.22
N THR A 480 7.73 1.10 -9.34
CA THR A 480 8.29 2.11 -8.43
C THR A 480 7.37 2.24 -7.23
N PHE A 481 7.84 1.80 -6.07
CA PHE A 481 7.19 2.01 -4.78
C PHE A 481 7.04 3.52 -4.50
N LYS A 482 5.82 3.99 -4.24
CA LYS A 482 5.53 5.32 -3.70
C LYS A 482 5.43 5.29 -2.19
#